data_AF-A0A972ZV04-F1
#
_entry.id   AF-A0A972ZV04-F1
#
_cell.length_a   1.000
_cell.length_b   1.000
_cell.length_c   1.000
_cell.angle_alpha   90.00
_cell.angle_beta   90.00
_cell.angle_gamma   90.00
#
_symmetry.space_group_name_H-M   'P 1'
#
loop_
_entity.id
_entity.type
_entity.pdbx_description
1 polymer ?
#
loop_
_entity_poly.entity_id
_entity_poly.type
_entity_poly.pdbx_seq_one_letter_code
_entity_poly.pdbx_strand_id
1 'polypeptide(L)'
;AGGCMLVRVSALEAAGGIERIRDRVIDDCALAALLKPEGPIWLGLTDNAHSLRRYDHLRDIWDMVARTAFVQLDHSLIALGGTVLSMALLYITPPLATLWGLGTGDLLAAGAGLGAWLLMAGAVRPTLKLYGQSPVRGLLLPGAAALYTLMTADSARRHLLGRGGAWKGRSYQAPETLASNDDG
;
A
#
# COMPACT_ATOMS: atom_id res chain seq x y z
N ALA A 1 4.17 6.14 -3.57
CA ALA A 1 3.86 7.50 -4.01
C ALA A 1 5.14 8.13 -4.58
N GLY A 2 5.32 7.97 -5.88
CA GLY A 2 6.20 8.75 -6.75
C GLY A 2 5.40 9.88 -7.39
N GLY A 3 4.90 10.81 -6.56
CA GLY A 3 4.10 11.95 -7.03
C GLY A 3 4.85 12.84 -8.03
N CYS A 4 6.18 12.80 -8.01
CA CYS A 4 7.07 13.35 -9.01
C CYS A 4 8.18 12.34 -9.30
N MET A 5 8.50 12.14 -10.58
CA MET A 5 9.60 11.30 -11.03
C MET A 5 10.41 12.07 -12.07
N LEU A 6 11.74 12.04 -11.93
CA LEU A 6 12.67 12.58 -12.91
C LEU A 6 13.41 11.42 -13.56
N VAL A 7 13.35 11.34 -14.89
CA VAL A 7 13.91 10.23 -15.66
C VAL A 7 14.79 10.78 -16.76
N ARG A 8 15.92 10.12 -17.03
CA ARG A 8 16.75 10.43 -18.20
C ARG A 8 16.03 9.93 -19.45
N VAL A 9 15.89 10.79 -20.46
CA VAL A 9 15.21 10.46 -21.72
C VAL A 9 15.79 9.19 -22.35
N SER A 10 17.12 9.08 -22.41
CA SER A 10 17.79 7.90 -22.98
C SER A 10 17.46 6.59 -22.26
N ALA A 11 17.30 6.61 -20.94
CA ALA A 11 16.92 5.42 -20.16
C ALA A 11 15.45 5.05 -20.39
N LEU A 12 14.56 6.04 -20.56
CA LEU A 12 13.15 5.80 -20.89
C LEU A 12 13.01 5.21 -22.29
N GLU A 13 13.76 5.71 -23.26
CA GLU A 13 13.79 5.19 -24.63
C GLU A 13 14.35 3.77 -24.68
N ALA A 14 15.47 3.50 -23.99
CA ALA A 14 16.04 2.15 -23.88
C ALA A 14 15.06 1.17 -23.25
N ALA A 15 14.30 1.62 -22.25
CA ALA A 15 13.28 0.81 -21.61
C ALA A 15 11.99 0.66 -22.44
N GLY A 16 11.89 1.25 -23.63
CA GLY A 16 10.77 1.08 -24.56
C GLY A 16 9.59 2.04 -24.36
N GLY A 17 9.81 3.17 -23.68
CA GLY A 17 8.84 4.25 -23.59
C GLY A 17 7.74 4.06 -22.53
N ILE A 18 6.90 5.08 -22.39
CA ILE A 18 5.79 5.12 -21.41
C ILE A 18 4.63 4.21 -21.82
N GLU A 19 4.55 3.87 -23.10
CA GLU A 19 3.53 3.02 -23.69
C GLU A 19 3.50 1.64 -23.02
N ARG A 20 4.65 1.13 -22.55
CA ARG A 20 4.77 -0.16 -21.84
C ARG A 20 4.03 -0.21 -20.51
N ILE A 21 3.71 0.95 -19.92
CA ILE A 21 3.03 1.03 -18.63
C ILE A 21 1.65 1.68 -18.71
N ARG A 22 1.15 1.96 -19.93
CA ARG A 22 -0.16 2.61 -20.15
C ARG A 22 -1.34 1.87 -19.49
N ASP A 23 -1.17 0.56 -19.32
CA ASP A 23 -2.19 -0.34 -18.78
C ASP A 23 -2.03 -0.64 -17.28
N ARG A 24 -1.12 0.07 -16.62
CA ARG A 24 -0.87 -0.09 -15.18
C ARG A 24 -1.70 0.92 -14.40
N VAL A 25 -2.22 0.47 -13.26
CA VAL A 25 -3.01 1.32 -12.35
C VAL A 25 -2.09 2.18 -11.46
N ILE A 26 -0.86 1.72 -11.26
CA ILE A 26 0.15 2.31 -10.37
C ILE A 26 1.37 2.68 -11.21
N ASP A 27 1.30 3.85 -11.86
CA ASP A 27 2.29 4.30 -12.83
C ASP A 27 3.69 4.47 -12.23
N ASP A 28 3.78 4.91 -10.96
CA ASP A 28 5.06 5.14 -10.28
C ASP A 28 5.83 3.83 -10.06
N CYS A 29 5.18 2.81 -9.49
CA CYS A 29 5.80 1.49 -9.34
C CYS A 29 6.06 0.82 -10.68
N ALA A 30 5.16 0.98 -11.66
CA ALA A 30 5.34 0.42 -12.99
C ALA A 30 6.54 1.04 -13.72
N LEU A 31 6.69 2.37 -13.67
CA LEU A 31 7.82 3.08 -14.26
C LEU A 31 9.12 2.72 -13.54
N ALA A 32 9.11 2.63 -12.21
CA ALA A 32 10.27 2.20 -11.44
C ALA A 32 10.69 0.76 -11.82
N ALA A 33 9.74 -0.17 -11.94
CA ALA A 33 10.04 -1.54 -12.37
C ALA A 33 10.60 -1.58 -13.80
N LEU A 34 10.06 -0.75 -14.70
CA LEU A 34 10.51 -0.63 -16.09
C LEU A 34 11.96 -0.11 -16.18
N LEU A 35 12.32 0.87 -15.35
CA LEU A 35 13.65 1.51 -15.36
C LEU A 35 14.69 0.79 -14.49
N LYS A 36 14.27 -0.13 -13.61
CA LYS A 36 15.17 -0.83 -12.69
C LYS A 36 16.34 -1.57 -13.40
N PRO A 37 16.14 -2.17 -14.59
CA PRO A 37 17.25 -2.77 -15.35
C PRO A 37 18.24 -1.75 -15.92
N GLU A 38 17.80 -0.52 -16.19
CA GLU A 38 18.62 0.54 -16.82
C GLU A 38 19.55 1.26 -15.83
N GLY A 39 19.35 1.06 -14.52
CA GLY A 39 20.24 1.62 -13.51
C GLY A 39 19.66 1.74 -12.10
N PRO A 40 20.43 2.32 -11.16
CA PRO A 40 19.97 2.55 -9.80
C PRO A 40 18.84 3.58 -9.77
N ILE A 41 17.86 3.33 -8.90
CA ILE A 41 16.75 4.25 -8.63
C ILE A 41 17.01 4.90 -7.27
N TRP A 42 16.95 6.22 -7.23
CA TRP A 42 17.04 6.99 -6.00
C TRP A 42 15.66 7.50 -5.57
N LEU A 43 15.38 7.42 -4.27
CA LEU A 43 14.16 7.96 -3.66
C LEU A 43 14.54 9.07 -2.70
N GLY A 44 14.05 10.27 -2.98
CA GLY A 44 14.22 11.46 -2.14
C GLY A 44 12.93 11.88 -1.47
N LEU A 45 13.05 12.43 -0.27
CA LEU A 45 11.97 13.17 0.37
C LEU A 45 12.08 14.64 -0.05
N THR A 46 10.96 15.24 -0.43
CA THR A 46 10.86 16.68 -0.69
C THR A 46 9.65 17.24 0.02
N ASP A 47 9.80 18.44 0.55
CA ASP A 47 8.76 19.27 1.17
C ASP A 47 8.09 20.23 0.17
N ASN A 48 8.65 20.38 -1.04
CA ASN A 48 8.19 21.33 -2.06
C ASN A 48 7.13 20.76 -3.02
N ALA A 49 6.79 19.46 -2.91
CA ALA A 49 5.77 18.83 -3.72
C ALA A 49 4.47 18.67 -2.92
N HIS A 50 3.43 19.42 -3.31
CA HIS A 50 2.14 19.36 -2.66
C HIS A 50 1.10 18.66 -3.56
N SER A 51 0.44 17.62 -3.03
CA SER A 51 -0.69 17.01 -3.71
C SER A 51 -1.89 17.95 -3.68
N LEU A 52 -2.39 18.34 -4.86
CA LEU A 52 -3.64 19.09 -5.00
C LEU A 52 -4.89 18.22 -4.76
N ARG A 53 -4.74 16.89 -4.75
CA ARG A 53 -5.84 15.98 -4.37
C ARG A 53 -6.03 16.03 -2.86
N ARG A 54 -7.08 16.72 -2.45
CA ARG A 54 -7.60 16.70 -1.09
C ARG A 54 -8.55 15.51 -0.93
N TYR A 55 -8.43 14.79 0.17
CA TYR A 55 -9.35 13.73 0.56
C TYR A 55 -10.10 14.21 1.79
N ASP A 56 -11.33 14.66 1.60
CA ASP A 56 -12.13 15.28 2.66
C ASP A 56 -12.95 14.25 3.44
N HIS A 57 -13.15 13.05 2.88
CA HIS A 57 -13.88 11.98 3.52
C HIS A 57 -13.10 10.66 3.57
N LEU A 58 -13.38 9.85 4.60
CA LEU A 58 -12.81 8.50 4.72
C LEU A 58 -13.13 7.62 3.51
N ARG A 59 -14.30 7.82 2.89
CA ARG A 59 -14.70 7.10 1.67
C ARG A 59 -13.72 7.34 0.52
N ASP A 60 -13.21 8.55 0.36
CA ASP A 60 -12.30 8.87 -0.74
C ASP A 60 -10.96 8.16 -0.55
N ILE A 61 -10.47 8.11 0.70
CA ILE A 61 -9.29 7.34 1.08
C ILE A 61 -9.54 5.85 0.86
N TRP A 62 -10.71 5.37 1.27
CA TRP A 62 -11.10 3.98 1.11
C TRP A 62 -11.09 3.57 -0.36
N ASP A 63 -11.74 4.34 -1.22
CA ASP A 63 -11.82 4.05 -2.65
C ASP A 63 -10.47 4.21 -3.36
N MET A 64 -9.61 5.09 -2.87
CA MET A 64 -8.22 5.19 -3.32
C MET A 64 -7.44 3.90 -2.98
N VAL A 65 -7.47 3.44 -1.72
CA VAL A 65 -6.73 2.22 -1.30
C VAL A 65 -7.33 0.98 -1.94
N ALA A 66 -8.65 0.84 -1.92
CA ALA A 66 -9.36 -0.33 -2.47
C ALA A 66 -9.15 -0.50 -3.99
N ARG A 67 -8.74 0.56 -4.69
CA ARG A 67 -8.37 0.49 -6.10
C ARG A 67 -7.03 -0.17 -6.34
N THR A 68 -6.04 0.09 -5.50
CA THR A 68 -4.63 -0.26 -5.76
C THR A 68 -4.12 -1.39 -4.88
N ALA A 69 -4.69 -1.61 -3.71
CA ALA A 69 -4.10 -2.49 -2.70
C ALA A 69 -3.94 -3.95 -3.18
N PHE A 70 -4.95 -4.52 -3.84
CA PHE A 70 -4.83 -5.88 -4.36
C PHE A 70 -3.91 -5.99 -5.59
N VAL A 71 -3.82 -4.92 -6.39
CA VAL A 71 -2.84 -4.82 -7.49
C VAL A 71 -1.41 -4.79 -6.96
N GLN A 72 -1.17 -4.11 -5.83
CA GLN A 72 0.15 -4.12 -5.16
C GLN A 72 0.54 -5.51 -4.65
N LEU A 73 -0.44 -6.37 -4.40
CA LEU A 73 -0.23 -7.77 -4.01
C LEU A 73 -0.21 -8.72 -5.22
N ASP A 74 -0.11 -8.18 -6.44
CA ASP A 74 -0.11 -8.94 -7.70
C ASP A 74 -1.28 -9.92 -7.82
N HIS A 75 -2.45 -9.51 -7.30
CA HIS A 75 -3.65 -10.34 -7.26
C HIS A 75 -3.50 -11.70 -6.53
N SER A 76 -2.48 -11.83 -5.67
CA SER A 76 -2.21 -13.06 -4.93
C SER A 76 -3.01 -13.14 -3.62
N LEU A 77 -3.86 -14.16 -3.50
CA LEU A 77 -4.62 -14.45 -2.27
C LEU A 77 -3.70 -14.89 -1.11
N ILE A 78 -2.58 -15.55 -1.42
CA ILE A 78 -1.59 -15.95 -0.39
C ILE A 78 -0.91 -14.70 0.16
N ALA A 79 -0.48 -13.78 -0.70
CA ALA A 79 0.12 -12.51 -0.28
C ALA A 79 -0.88 -11.66 0.52
N LEU A 80 -2.16 -11.67 0.13
CA LEU A 80 -3.24 -11.04 0.89
C LEU A 80 -3.38 -11.66 2.28
N GLY A 81 -3.48 -12.98 2.39
CA GLY A 81 -3.59 -13.68 3.67
C GLY A 81 -2.39 -13.38 4.57
N GLY A 82 -1.17 -13.45 4.02
CA GLY A 82 0.06 -13.08 4.72
C GLY A 82 0.07 -11.62 5.19
N THR A 83 -0.40 -10.69 4.36
CA THR A 83 -0.50 -9.27 4.70
C THR A 83 -1.50 -9.03 5.83
N VAL A 84 -2.71 -9.61 5.75
CA VAL A 84 -3.74 -9.49 6.78
C VAL A 84 -3.25 -10.07 8.11
N LEU A 85 -2.64 -11.26 8.08
CA LEU A 85 -2.07 -11.90 9.26
C LEU A 85 -0.96 -11.05 9.87
N SER A 86 -0.05 -10.53 9.04
CA SER A 86 1.06 -9.68 9.49
C SER A 86 0.56 -8.38 10.10
N MET A 87 -0.44 -7.75 9.48
CA MET A 87 -1.05 -6.53 10.01
C MET A 87 -1.74 -6.78 11.35
N ALA A 88 -2.49 -7.88 11.48
CA ALA A 88 -3.12 -8.25 12.74
C ALA A 88 -2.06 -8.51 13.83
N LEU A 89 -1.03 -9.30 13.52
CA LEU A 89 0.02 -9.65 14.47
C LEU A 89 0.83 -8.43 14.93
N LEU A 90 1.24 -7.57 13.99
CA LEU A 90 2.08 -6.42 14.30
C LEU A 90 1.29 -5.29 14.96
N TYR A 91 0.09 -4.99 14.45
CA TYR A 91 -0.64 -3.77 14.83
C TYR A 91 -1.77 -3.99 15.82
N ILE A 92 -2.44 -5.14 15.81
CA ILE A 92 -3.64 -5.40 16.63
C ILE A 92 -3.30 -6.21 17.87
N THR A 93 -2.39 -7.17 17.78
CA THR A 93 -1.98 -7.99 18.93
C THR A 93 -1.43 -7.19 20.10
N PRO A 94 -0.56 -6.16 19.94
CA PRO A 94 -0.01 -5.47 21.10
C PRO A 94 -1.06 -4.76 21.97
N PRO A 95 -1.99 -3.94 21.41
CA PRO A 95 -3.09 -3.37 22.19
C PRO A 95 -3.99 -4.44 22.85
N LEU A 96 -4.32 -5.52 22.13
CA LEU A 96 -5.15 -6.59 22.68
C LEU A 96 -4.45 -7.31 23.84
N ALA A 97 -3.16 -7.61 23.71
CA ALA A 97 -2.35 -8.21 24.77
C ALA A 97 -2.26 -7.29 26.01
N THR A 98 -2.12 -5.97 25.79
CA THR A 98 -2.16 -4.99 26.89
C THR A 98 -3.49 -5.05 27.64
N LEU A 99 -4.60 -4.94 26.92
CA LEU A 99 -5.94 -4.92 27.53
C LEU A 99 -6.29 -6.25 28.20
N TRP A 100 -5.94 -7.36 27.56
CA TRP A 100 -6.14 -8.70 28.10
C TRP A 100 -5.36 -8.92 29.38
N GLY A 101 -4.05 -8.63 29.37
CA GLY A 101 -3.20 -8.78 30.56
C GLY A 101 -3.65 -7.91 31.73
N LEU A 102 -4.10 -6.68 31.47
CA LEU A 102 -4.68 -5.83 32.51
C LEU A 102 -5.99 -6.41 33.07
N GLY A 103 -6.83 -7.03 32.24
CA GLY A 103 -8.09 -7.64 32.65
C GLY A 103 -7.93 -8.95 33.41
N THR A 104 -6.93 -9.76 33.07
CA THR A 104 -6.66 -11.06 33.73
C THR A 104 -5.67 -10.96 34.89
N GLY A 105 -5.03 -9.81 35.07
CA GLY A 105 -3.96 -9.61 36.05
C GLY A 105 -2.59 -10.15 35.62
N ASP A 106 -2.46 -10.61 34.37
CA ASP A 106 -1.18 -11.02 33.79
C ASP A 106 -0.34 -9.78 33.43
N LEU A 107 0.47 -9.35 34.39
CA LEU A 107 1.35 -8.18 34.24
C LEU A 107 2.43 -8.37 33.16
N LEU A 108 2.84 -9.61 32.88
CA LEU A 108 3.83 -9.89 31.83
C LEU A 108 3.20 -9.66 30.45
N ALA A 109 2.01 -10.20 30.21
CA ALA A 109 1.26 -9.95 28.97
C ALA A 109 0.93 -8.46 28.80
N ALA A 110 0.48 -7.81 29.87
CA ALA A 110 0.16 -6.39 29.87
C ALA A 110 1.38 -5.53 29.52
N GLY A 111 2.50 -5.77 30.19
CA GLY A 111 3.77 -5.05 30.00
C GLY A 111 4.39 -5.29 28.64
N ALA A 112 4.42 -6.54 28.16
CA ALA A 112 4.93 -6.87 26.83
C ALA A 112 4.09 -6.24 25.71
N GLY A 113 2.75 -6.31 25.81
CA GLY A 113 1.84 -5.66 24.87
C GLY A 113 2.02 -4.15 24.85
N LEU A 114 2.12 -3.52 26.03
CA LEU A 114 2.30 -2.07 26.14
C LEU A 114 3.65 -1.64 25.56
N GLY A 115 4.71 -2.37 25.89
CA GLY A 115 6.04 -2.14 25.35
C GLY A 115 6.07 -2.22 23.82
N ALA A 116 5.50 -3.28 23.25
CA ALA A 116 5.40 -3.44 21.80
C ALA A 116 4.57 -2.31 21.14
N TRP A 117 3.46 -1.89 21.76
CA TRP A 117 2.65 -0.78 21.26
C TRP A 117 3.41 0.55 21.31
N LEU A 118 4.14 0.82 22.38
CA LEU A 118 4.97 2.02 22.51
C LEU A 118 6.16 2.01 21.53
N LEU A 119 6.78 0.86 21.30
CA LEU A 119 7.85 0.72 20.29
C LEU A 119 7.34 1.03 18.89
N MET A 120 6.17 0.52 18.54
CA MET A 120 5.50 0.84 17.27
C MET A 120 5.21 2.35 17.17
N ALA A 121 4.63 2.96 18.21
CA ALA A 121 4.38 4.39 18.25
C ALA A 121 5.68 5.22 18.17
N GLY A 122 6.78 4.70 18.72
CA GLY A 122 8.13 5.25 18.60
C GLY A 122 8.67 5.19 17.17
N ALA A 123 8.48 4.06 16.49
CA ALA A 123 8.98 3.82 15.13
C ALA A 123 8.38 4.78 14.09
N VAL A 124 7.13 5.22 14.26
CA VAL A 124 6.47 6.17 13.33
C VAL A 124 6.80 7.64 13.61
N ARG A 125 7.48 7.95 14.72
CA ARG A 125 7.78 9.35 15.10
C ARG A 125 8.52 10.15 14.03
N PRO A 126 9.52 9.61 13.30
CA PRO A 126 10.20 10.36 12.24
C PRO A 126 9.22 10.82 11.15
N THR A 127 8.28 9.94 10.77
CA THR A 127 7.23 10.26 9.80
C THR A 127 6.28 11.32 10.33
N LEU A 128 5.81 11.19 11.58
CA LEU A 128 4.94 12.22 12.19
C LEU A 128 5.64 13.58 12.28
N LYS A 129 6.94 13.59 12.63
CA LYS A 129 7.75 14.81 12.69
C LYS A 129 7.90 15.46 11.31
N LEU A 130 8.14 14.66 10.27
CA LEU A 130 8.23 15.14 8.88
C LEU A 130 6.94 15.86 8.45
N TYR A 131 5.78 15.35 8.87
CA TYR A 131 4.48 15.93 8.56
C TYR A 131 3.97 16.93 9.61
N GLY A 132 4.80 17.35 10.57
CA GLY A 132 4.42 18.33 11.61
C GLY A 132 3.31 17.86 12.56
N GLN A 133 3.10 16.55 12.70
CA GLN A 133 2.02 15.97 13.49
C GLN A 133 2.46 15.63 14.92
N SER A 134 1.50 15.67 15.85
CA SER A 134 1.74 15.28 17.25
C SER A 134 2.17 13.81 17.37
N PRO A 135 3.25 13.49 18.11
CA PRO A 135 3.71 12.12 18.34
C PRO A 135 2.67 11.21 19.01
N VAL A 136 1.71 11.78 19.76
CA VAL A 136 0.63 11.04 20.42
C VAL A 136 -0.26 10.32 19.41
N ARG A 137 -0.35 10.83 18.17
CA ARG A 137 -1.09 10.16 17.08
C ARG A 137 -0.51 8.79 16.73
N GLY A 138 0.75 8.51 17.08
CA GLY A 138 1.35 7.19 16.94
C GLY A 138 0.61 6.10 17.73
N LEU A 139 -0.07 6.45 18.82
CA LEU A 139 -0.90 5.50 19.59
C LEU A 139 -2.15 5.05 18.82
N LEU A 140 -2.62 5.84 17.85
CA LEU A 140 -3.77 5.52 16.99
C LEU A 140 -3.41 4.64 15.80
N LEU A 141 -2.13 4.27 15.63
CA LEU A 141 -1.67 3.41 14.54
C LEU A 141 -2.43 2.08 14.42
N PRO A 142 -2.76 1.36 15.51
CA PRO A 142 -3.56 0.14 15.40
C PRO A 142 -4.90 0.36 14.69
N GLY A 143 -5.58 1.48 14.96
CA GLY A 143 -6.84 1.83 14.30
C GLY A 143 -6.63 2.14 12.82
N ALA A 144 -5.57 2.89 12.48
CA ALA A 144 -5.23 3.16 11.09
C ALA A 144 -4.86 1.89 10.31
N ALA A 145 -4.09 0.98 10.93
CA ALA A 145 -3.72 -0.30 10.36
C ALA A 145 -4.94 -1.22 10.17
N ALA A 146 -5.87 -1.23 11.12
CA ALA A 146 -7.14 -1.96 10.99
C ALA A 146 -7.94 -1.47 9.78
N LEU A 147 -8.12 -0.16 9.63
CA LEU A 147 -8.80 0.43 8.48
C LEU A 147 -8.09 0.08 7.15
N TYR A 148 -6.76 0.22 7.10
CA TYR A 148 -5.97 -0.13 5.92
C TYR A 148 -6.10 -1.62 5.55
N THR A 149 -6.10 -2.50 6.54
CA THR A 149 -6.29 -3.94 6.36
C THR A 149 -7.68 -4.23 5.78
N LEU A 150 -8.73 -3.58 6.29
CA LEU A 150 -10.08 -3.72 5.76
C LEU A 150 -10.20 -3.20 4.32
N MET A 151 -9.59 -2.04 4.01
CA MET A 151 -9.53 -1.51 2.65
C MET A 151 -8.80 -2.45 1.68
N THR A 152 -7.75 -3.14 2.17
CA THR A 152 -6.98 -4.12 1.38
C THR A 152 -7.82 -5.37 1.10
N ALA A 153 -8.52 -5.90 2.10
CA ALA A 153 -9.47 -7.00 1.91
C ALA A 153 -10.65 -6.61 1.00
N ASP A 154 -11.14 -5.37 1.13
CA ASP A 154 -12.17 -4.80 0.26
C ASP A 154 -11.69 -4.69 -1.20
N SER A 155 -10.44 -4.31 -1.42
CA SER A 155 -9.80 -4.32 -2.75
C SER A 155 -9.88 -5.69 -3.41
N ALA A 156 -9.48 -6.73 -2.69
CA ALA A 156 -9.54 -8.10 -3.18
C ALA A 156 -10.97 -8.54 -3.47
N ARG A 157 -11.92 -8.24 -2.55
CA ARG A 157 -13.34 -8.54 -2.76
C ARG A 157 -13.89 -7.86 -4.02
N ARG A 158 -13.58 -6.58 -4.24
CA ARG A 158 -14.01 -5.85 -5.45
C ARG A 158 -13.45 -6.48 -6.72
N HIS A 159 -12.18 -6.90 -6.70
CA HIS A 159 -11.55 -7.58 -7.83
C HIS A 159 -12.23 -8.93 -8.14
N LEU A 160 -12.43 -9.77 -7.13
CA LEU A 160 -13.08 -11.08 -7.28
C LEU A 160 -14.54 -10.98 -7.77
N LEU A 161 -15.23 -9.88 -7.45
CA LEU A 161 -16.59 -9.59 -7.94
C LEU A 161 -16.61 -8.95 -9.35
N GLY A 162 -15.47 -8.87 -10.05
CA GLY A 162 -15.39 -8.24 -11.37
C GLY A 162 -15.55 -6.71 -11.36
N ARG A 163 -15.56 -6.08 -10.19
CA ARG A 163 -15.70 -4.63 -10.00
C ARG A 163 -14.36 -3.89 -9.90
N GLY A 164 -13.24 -4.63 -9.94
CA GLY A 164 -11.90 -4.08 -9.77
C GLY A 164 -11.36 -3.26 -10.95
N GLY A 165 -11.89 -3.47 -12.17
CA GLY A 165 -11.41 -2.81 -13.39
C GLY A 165 -12.18 -1.56 -13.82
N ALA A 166 -13.25 -1.17 -13.10
CA ALA A 166 -14.15 -0.12 -13.54
C ALA A 166 -13.69 1.27 -13.06
N TRP A 167 -12.71 1.88 -13.74
CA TRP A 167 -12.51 3.33 -13.61
C TRP A 167 -11.97 4.04 -14.87
N LYS A 168 -12.68 5.09 -15.30
CA LYS A 168 -12.54 5.92 -16.53
C LYS A 168 -12.85 5.24 -17.88
N GLY A 169 -13.75 4.25 -17.93
CA GLY A 169 -14.14 3.62 -19.20
C GLY A 169 -13.01 2.83 -19.88
N ARG A 170 -11.89 2.62 -19.17
CA ARG A 170 -10.80 1.74 -19.59
C ARG A 170 -10.88 0.49 -18.73
N SER A 171 -11.38 -0.59 -19.33
CA SER A 171 -11.14 -1.94 -18.83
C SER A 171 -9.71 -2.31 -19.21
N TYR A 172 -8.81 -2.40 -18.23
CA TYR A 172 -7.54 -3.09 -18.44
C TYR A 172 -7.87 -4.57 -18.62
N GLN A 173 -7.96 -5.03 -19.88
CA GLN A 173 -8.17 -6.43 -20.17
C GLN A 173 -6.91 -7.22 -19.81
N ALA A 174 -7.11 -8.39 -19.20
CA ALA A 174 -6.03 -9.36 -19.03
C ALA A 174 -5.45 -9.69 -20.41
N PRO A 175 -4.12 -9.89 -20.54
CA PRO A 175 -3.53 -10.24 -21.83
C PRO A 175 -4.18 -11.53 -22.32
N GLU A 176 -4.89 -11.40 -23.44
CA GLU A 176 -5.42 -12.51 -24.20
C GLU A 176 -4.21 -13.38 -24.54
N THR A 177 -4.14 -14.57 -23.94
CA THR A 177 -3.17 -15.59 -24.35
C THR A 177 -3.39 -15.81 -25.83
N LEU A 178 -2.49 -15.29 -26.67
CA LEU A 178 -2.39 -15.63 -28.07
C LEU A 178 -2.15 -17.13 -28.12
N ALA A 179 -3.24 -17.88 -28.20
CA ALA A 179 -3.21 -19.25 -28.65
C ALA A 179 -2.60 -19.20 -30.05
N SER A 180 -1.40 -19.75 -30.13
CA SER A 180 -0.76 -20.16 -31.36
C SER A 180 -1.76 -20.99 -32.17
N ASN A 181 -2.35 -20.40 -33.20
CA ASN A 181 -2.78 -21.17 -34.36
C ASN A 181 -1.59 -21.23 -35.31
N ASP A 182 -0.73 -22.21 -35.01
CA ASP A 182 -0.09 -23.00 -36.06
C ASP A 182 -1.21 -23.82 -36.70
N ASP A 183 -1.39 -23.74 -38.02
CA ASP A 183 -1.96 -24.78 -38.90
C ASP A 183 -2.29 -24.19 -40.30
N GLY A 184 -1.55 -24.63 -41.32
CA GLY A 184 -1.98 -24.63 -42.74
C GLY A 184 -1.02 -24.03 -43.75
#